data_AF-A0AAW7JN60-F1
#
_entry.id   AF-A0AAW7JN60-F1
#
_cell.length_a   1.000
_cell.length_b   1.000
_cell.length_c   1.000
_cell.angle_alpha   90.00
_cell.angle_beta   90.00
_cell.angle_gamma   90.00
#
_symmetry.space_group_name_H-M   'P 1'
#
loop_
_entity.id
_entity.type
_entity.pdbx_description
1 polymer ?
#
loop_
_entity_poly.entity_id
_entity_poly.type
_entity_poly.pdbx_seq_one_letter_code
_entity_poly.pdbx_strand_id
1 'polypeptide(L)'
;MTVDFKLSNVVLTVDDHAADHPELYYRAEAGAARYEDGAGLELTGTADFLTYVNGCSACKWRMYAGLQEVWLHVEVAGAGEIRIDAVASDASDRQVFSAHAVDAAPDAPVALDIEVPTAGEDLIGFIAVPAEGERLVIVRAYWYAKVDPKRINEVRLALATTTFNKEAYITANIDLVQAGIRTEGAPILGNFHMFVVDNGRTLDVDALTDDLVSVLPNPNTGGSGGFARGMMAATEHPGEFTHVLVMDDDVRIMPESLIRTYNLLALAQGPYRDAFINGAMLSLEDPVRQFEDVSFVLNSGAYRRVKTDLHMGSLSDLLVNERTNVEVPNAYGAWWYSCIPTAAIEKNGLPMPFFIRCDDVEFGMRNQPVFMTMNGICVWHESFEGRFRASVDCYQYIRNFMAMIAVDDCASEGLFIVRIRRSVRQDLRDLDYSAAELLLDGFEDYLKGPQFLESLDGAELMRQNGARNERLMPVEDMDPELLRAAGVTREVLSHANVESQASRFMKVLRSLPYDKHYLPKPMLGTRPGYVVKNGAAMIEGESLARETLVFLDPTRTKGTIRHMDRARFRAIRMREHELLRRHRTIGKQVRQAWKDAFPYLTSREFWTKYLGLES
;
A
#
# COMPACT_ATOMS: atom_id res chain seq x y z
N MET A 1 16.22 -17.59 -33.02
CA MET A 1 15.87 -18.69 -32.10
C MET A 1 15.22 -18.05 -30.89
N THR A 2 14.09 -18.58 -30.44
CA THR A 2 13.45 -18.16 -29.20
C THR A 2 14.16 -18.79 -28.01
N VAL A 3 14.01 -18.20 -26.83
CA VAL A 3 14.47 -18.73 -25.54
C VAL A 3 13.26 -18.92 -24.62
N ASP A 4 13.35 -19.91 -23.74
CA ASP A 4 12.35 -20.14 -22.70
C ASP A 4 12.64 -19.16 -21.55
N PHE A 5 11.77 -18.18 -21.35
CA PHE A 5 11.90 -17.15 -20.33
C PHE A 5 10.84 -17.38 -19.24
N LYS A 6 11.28 -17.61 -18.01
CA LYS A 6 10.39 -17.84 -16.88
C LYS A 6 9.59 -16.58 -16.55
N LEU A 7 8.28 -16.74 -16.31
CA LEU A 7 7.36 -15.66 -15.95
C LEU A 7 7.18 -15.61 -14.42
N SER A 8 6.82 -16.76 -13.84
CA SER A 8 6.58 -16.92 -12.40
C SER A 8 6.80 -18.36 -11.97
N ASN A 9 7.31 -18.55 -10.76
CA ASN A 9 7.30 -19.86 -10.11
C ASN A 9 5.89 -20.15 -9.56
N VAL A 10 5.54 -21.44 -9.51
CA VAL A 10 4.42 -21.94 -8.72
C VAL A 10 4.95 -22.16 -7.30
N VAL A 11 4.41 -21.41 -6.35
CA VAL A 11 4.74 -21.48 -4.93
C VAL A 11 3.97 -22.64 -4.30
N LEU A 12 4.69 -23.66 -3.88
CA LEU A 12 4.15 -24.91 -3.34
C LEU A 12 4.00 -24.91 -1.83
N THR A 13 4.58 -23.92 -1.16
CA THR A 13 4.51 -23.71 0.30
C THR A 13 3.52 -22.60 0.61
N VAL A 14 2.79 -22.77 1.71
CA VAL A 14 1.97 -21.69 2.27
C VAL A 14 2.80 -20.97 3.32
N ASP A 15 2.95 -19.66 3.18
CA ASP A 15 3.71 -18.86 4.15
C ASP A 15 3.03 -18.90 5.53
N ASP A 16 3.84 -18.88 6.60
CA ASP A 16 3.38 -19.01 7.99
C ASP A 16 2.27 -18.01 8.38
N HIS A 17 2.37 -16.77 7.89
CA HIS A 17 1.39 -15.71 8.18
C HIS A 17 0.04 -15.94 7.46
N ALA A 18 0.01 -16.83 6.47
CA ALA A 18 -1.17 -17.21 5.69
C ALA A 18 -1.50 -18.70 5.86
N ALA A 19 -0.99 -19.37 6.91
CA ALA A 19 -1.16 -20.81 7.13
C ALA A 19 -2.63 -21.26 7.19
N ASP A 20 -3.51 -20.40 7.71
CA ASP A 20 -4.97 -20.63 7.77
C ASP A 20 -5.69 -20.28 6.45
N HIS A 21 -4.95 -19.79 5.45
CA HIS A 21 -5.43 -19.32 4.15
C HIS A 21 -4.68 -19.97 2.97
N PRO A 22 -4.59 -21.31 2.90
CA PRO A 22 -3.91 -22.00 1.81
C PRO A 22 -4.50 -21.65 0.44
N GLU A 23 -5.78 -21.23 0.36
CA GLU A 23 -6.48 -20.86 -0.87
C GLU A 23 -5.84 -19.69 -1.65
N LEU A 24 -4.92 -18.94 -1.04
CA LEU A 24 -4.09 -17.95 -1.74
C LEU A 24 -3.07 -18.62 -2.67
N TYR A 25 -2.60 -19.81 -2.32
CA TYR A 25 -1.58 -20.59 -3.01
C TYR A 25 -2.20 -21.75 -3.78
N TYR A 26 -2.99 -22.60 -3.13
CA TYR A 26 -3.73 -23.69 -3.75
C TYR A 26 -4.97 -24.08 -2.93
N ARG A 27 -6.01 -24.60 -3.58
CA ARG A 27 -7.20 -25.12 -2.89
C ARG A 27 -7.19 -26.64 -2.93
N ALA A 28 -7.12 -27.27 -1.76
CA ALA A 28 -7.21 -28.71 -1.60
C ALA A 28 -8.11 -29.05 -0.41
N GLU A 29 -8.63 -30.28 -0.37
CA GLU A 29 -9.31 -30.77 0.83
C GLU A 29 -8.34 -30.79 2.03
N ALA A 30 -8.87 -30.58 3.23
CA ALA A 30 -8.05 -30.52 4.43
C ALA A 30 -7.23 -31.83 4.62
N GLY A 31 -5.91 -31.69 4.73
CA GLY A 31 -4.98 -32.82 4.86
C GLY A 31 -4.65 -33.55 3.55
N ALA A 32 -5.22 -33.13 2.41
CA ALA A 32 -4.95 -33.73 1.11
C ALA A 32 -3.70 -33.19 0.41
N ALA A 33 -3.05 -32.17 0.99
CA ALA A 33 -1.83 -31.56 0.49
C ALA A 33 -0.81 -31.40 1.63
N ARG A 34 0.42 -31.84 1.42
CA ARG A 34 1.51 -31.76 2.40
C ARG A 34 2.83 -31.47 1.70
N TYR A 35 3.48 -30.37 2.08
CA TYR A 35 4.80 -30.03 1.58
C TYR A 35 5.90 -30.68 2.42
N GLU A 36 6.92 -31.23 1.77
CA GLU A 36 8.13 -31.74 2.39
C GLU A 36 9.38 -31.15 1.71
N ASP A 37 10.24 -30.50 2.49
CA ASP A 37 11.47 -29.87 2.00
C ASP A 37 12.33 -30.86 1.21
N GLY A 38 12.66 -30.49 -0.03
CA GLY A 38 13.48 -31.30 -0.94
C GLY A 38 12.73 -32.45 -1.63
N ALA A 39 11.47 -32.74 -1.28
CA ALA A 39 10.63 -33.75 -1.94
C ALA A 39 9.49 -33.12 -2.77
N GLY A 40 8.96 -31.97 -2.35
CA GLY A 40 7.90 -31.24 -3.05
C GLY A 40 6.54 -31.31 -2.32
N LEU A 41 5.47 -30.99 -3.05
CA LEU A 41 4.10 -31.03 -2.54
C LEU A 41 3.44 -32.37 -2.86
N GLU A 42 3.25 -33.20 -1.84
CA GLU A 42 2.48 -34.44 -1.95
C GLU A 42 0.98 -34.14 -1.89
N LEU A 43 0.24 -34.76 -2.80
CA LEU A 43 -1.20 -34.64 -3.00
C LEU A 43 -1.85 -36.02 -2.95
N THR A 44 -2.76 -36.22 -2.01
CA THR A 44 -3.61 -37.41 -1.92
C THR A 44 -5.06 -37.13 -2.36
N GLY A 45 -5.34 -35.90 -2.77
CA GLY A 45 -6.61 -35.45 -3.32
C GLY A 45 -6.39 -34.30 -4.29
N THR A 46 -7.48 -33.83 -4.91
CA THR A 46 -7.42 -32.77 -5.92
C THR A 46 -6.90 -31.46 -5.32
N ALA A 47 -5.95 -30.82 -6.01
CA ALA A 47 -5.45 -29.48 -5.68
C ALA A 47 -5.59 -28.52 -6.87
N ASP A 48 -6.20 -27.35 -6.62
CA ASP A 48 -6.45 -26.29 -7.59
C ASP A 48 -5.47 -25.13 -7.40
N PHE A 49 -4.66 -24.85 -8.42
CA PHE A 49 -3.67 -23.77 -8.46
C PHE A 49 -4.14 -22.54 -9.26
N LEU A 50 -5.42 -22.47 -9.67
CA LEU A 50 -6.03 -21.22 -10.17
C LEU A 50 -6.33 -20.28 -8.99
N THR A 51 -5.27 -19.76 -8.38
CA THR A 51 -5.28 -18.94 -7.15
C THR A 51 -4.59 -17.61 -7.37
N TYR A 52 -4.63 -16.73 -6.36
CA TYR A 52 -3.98 -15.43 -6.41
C TYR A 52 -2.47 -15.53 -6.68
N VAL A 53 -1.79 -16.45 -6.00
CA VAL A 53 -0.34 -16.61 -6.11
C VAL A 53 0.01 -17.44 -7.33
N ASN A 54 -0.66 -18.56 -7.61
CA ASN A 54 -0.18 -19.53 -8.60
C ASN A 54 -0.85 -19.44 -9.98
N GLY A 55 -1.95 -18.71 -10.10
CA GLY A 55 -2.59 -18.43 -11.38
C GLY A 55 -1.71 -17.57 -12.29
N CYS A 56 -1.78 -17.82 -13.60
CA CYS A 56 -1.17 -17.01 -14.62
C CYS A 56 -2.14 -15.91 -15.08
N SER A 57 -1.75 -14.65 -14.86
CA SER A 57 -2.45 -13.44 -15.33
C SER A 57 -2.34 -13.28 -16.85
N ALA A 58 -2.99 -14.16 -17.61
CA ALA A 58 -2.90 -14.22 -19.07
C ALA A 58 -3.24 -12.89 -19.75
N CYS A 59 -4.27 -12.17 -19.28
CA CYS A 59 -4.60 -10.86 -19.83
C CYS A 59 -3.53 -9.79 -19.58
N LYS A 60 -2.86 -9.81 -18.42
CA LYS A 60 -1.79 -8.87 -18.08
C LYS A 60 -0.52 -9.16 -18.85
N TRP A 61 -0.11 -10.42 -18.97
CA TRP A 61 1.01 -10.81 -19.82
C TRP A 61 0.78 -10.45 -21.29
N ARG A 62 -0.44 -10.63 -21.79
CA ARG A 62 -0.84 -10.17 -23.12
C ARG A 62 -0.80 -8.65 -23.25
N MET A 63 -1.33 -7.92 -22.26
CA MET A 63 -1.40 -6.46 -22.25
C MET A 63 -0.01 -5.81 -22.17
N TYR A 64 0.82 -6.25 -21.22
CA TYR A 64 2.07 -5.60 -20.87
C TYR A 64 3.26 -6.11 -21.70
N ALA A 65 3.30 -7.41 -22.01
CA ALA A 65 4.42 -8.02 -22.72
C ALA A 65 4.07 -8.49 -24.15
N GLY A 66 2.79 -8.45 -24.54
CA GLY A 66 2.36 -8.89 -25.87
C GLY A 66 2.49 -10.40 -26.09
N LEU A 67 2.50 -11.19 -25.01
CA LEU A 67 2.56 -12.66 -25.11
C LEU A 67 1.24 -13.19 -25.68
N GLN A 68 1.33 -14.10 -26.65
CA GLN A 68 0.16 -14.74 -27.28
C GLN A 68 -0.12 -16.12 -26.69
N GLU A 69 0.89 -16.74 -26.12
CA GLU A 69 0.85 -18.05 -25.49
C GLU A 69 1.79 -18.05 -24.27
N VAL A 70 1.50 -18.93 -23.33
CA VAL A 70 2.33 -19.22 -22.16
C VAL A 70 2.42 -20.74 -22.01
N TRP A 71 3.41 -21.19 -21.26
CA TRP A 71 3.67 -22.60 -21.05
C TRP A 71 3.70 -22.88 -19.55
N LEU A 72 3.01 -23.93 -19.11
CA LEU A 72 3.20 -24.51 -17.78
C LEU A 72 4.27 -25.58 -17.86
N HIS A 73 5.33 -25.43 -17.09
CA HIS A 73 6.25 -26.51 -16.78
C HIS A 73 5.86 -27.12 -15.43
N VAL A 74 5.73 -28.45 -15.34
CA VAL A 74 5.51 -29.16 -14.08
C VAL A 74 6.31 -30.46 -14.03
N GLU A 75 7.12 -30.61 -12.98
CA GLU A 75 7.82 -31.84 -12.63
C GLU A 75 7.00 -32.58 -11.58
N VAL A 76 6.48 -33.75 -11.98
CA VAL A 76 5.49 -34.49 -11.19
C VAL A 76 5.81 -35.98 -11.17
N ALA A 77 5.64 -36.61 -10.01
CA ALA A 77 5.74 -38.06 -9.81
C ALA A 77 4.40 -38.63 -9.32
N GLY A 78 4.18 -39.93 -9.54
CA GLY A 78 2.95 -40.63 -9.18
C GLY A 78 1.98 -40.82 -10.35
N ALA A 79 0.73 -41.18 -10.04
CA ALA A 79 -0.30 -41.47 -11.03
C ALA A 79 -1.52 -40.55 -10.87
N GLY A 80 -1.97 -39.96 -11.98
CA GLY A 80 -3.08 -39.00 -11.98
C GLY A 80 -3.16 -38.17 -13.26
N GLU A 81 -3.61 -36.92 -13.13
CA GLU A 81 -3.80 -35.98 -14.23
C GLU A 81 -3.40 -34.55 -13.83
N ILE A 82 -2.76 -33.83 -14.75
CA ILE A 82 -2.63 -32.37 -14.71
C ILE A 82 -3.64 -31.77 -15.71
N ARG A 83 -4.61 -31.03 -15.18
CA ARG A 83 -5.65 -30.36 -15.96
C ARG A 83 -5.40 -28.86 -16.00
N ILE A 84 -5.49 -28.24 -17.17
CA ILE A 84 -5.44 -26.79 -17.32
C ILE A 84 -6.86 -26.25 -17.36
N ASP A 85 -7.16 -25.29 -16.48
CA ASP A 85 -8.41 -24.53 -16.50
C ASP A 85 -8.09 -23.07 -16.84
N ALA A 86 -8.96 -22.44 -17.63
CA ALA A 86 -8.85 -21.02 -18.00
C ALA A 86 -10.18 -20.29 -17.79
N VAL A 87 -10.12 -18.97 -17.59
CA VAL A 87 -11.29 -18.11 -17.49
C VAL A 87 -11.28 -17.11 -18.63
N ALA A 88 -12.27 -17.23 -19.52
CA ALA A 88 -12.41 -16.35 -20.66
C ALA A 88 -12.73 -14.90 -20.25
N SER A 89 -12.34 -13.95 -21.10
CA SER A 89 -12.42 -12.50 -20.84
C SER A 89 -13.83 -11.98 -20.60
N ASP A 90 -14.83 -12.67 -21.16
CA ASP A 90 -16.26 -12.36 -21.04
C ASP A 90 -17.02 -13.32 -20.12
N ALA A 91 -16.32 -14.27 -19.47
CA ALA A 91 -16.88 -15.25 -18.56
C ALA A 91 -16.54 -14.95 -17.10
N SER A 92 -17.26 -15.59 -16.18
CA SER A 92 -16.91 -15.61 -14.74
C SER A 92 -16.60 -17.02 -14.23
N ASP A 93 -16.99 -18.02 -15.01
CA ASP A 93 -16.73 -19.42 -14.71
C ASP A 93 -15.50 -19.90 -15.46
N ARG A 94 -14.71 -20.74 -14.80
CA ARG A 94 -13.58 -21.43 -15.43
C ARG A 94 -14.06 -22.54 -16.37
N GLN A 95 -13.29 -22.81 -17.40
CA GLN A 95 -13.50 -23.92 -18.32
C GLN A 95 -12.24 -24.77 -18.40
N VAL A 96 -12.42 -26.08 -18.61
CA VAL A 96 -11.31 -27.00 -18.85
C VAL A 96 -10.76 -26.73 -20.24
N PHE A 97 -9.48 -26.37 -20.33
CA PHE A 97 -8.77 -26.15 -21.57
C PHE A 97 -8.15 -27.46 -22.09
N SER A 98 -7.42 -28.18 -21.24
CA SER A 98 -6.80 -29.46 -21.59
C SER A 98 -6.54 -30.31 -20.35
N ALA A 99 -6.25 -31.60 -20.56
CA ALA A 99 -5.97 -32.58 -19.51
C ALA A 99 -4.85 -33.52 -19.96
N HIS A 100 -3.90 -33.79 -19.07
CA HIS A 100 -2.68 -34.53 -19.36
C HIS A 100 -2.47 -35.61 -18.31
N ALA A 101 -2.58 -36.88 -18.70
CA ALA A 101 -2.37 -38.00 -17.80
C ALA A 101 -0.89 -38.08 -17.38
N VAL A 102 -0.67 -38.44 -16.11
CA VAL A 102 0.64 -38.68 -15.50
C VAL A 102 0.67 -40.11 -14.98
N ASP A 103 1.71 -40.84 -15.34
CA ASP A 103 2.04 -42.15 -14.76
C ASP A 103 3.57 -42.21 -14.66
N ALA A 104 4.08 -41.86 -13.47
CA ALA A 104 5.50 -41.71 -13.18
C ALA A 104 5.85 -42.43 -11.88
N ALA A 105 7.01 -43.08 -11.84
CA ALA A 105 7.48 -43.72 -10.63
C ALA A 105 7.71 -42.68 -9.52
N PRO A 106 7.44 -43.00 -8.24
CA PRO A 106 7.58 -42.03 -7.14
C PRO A 106 8.96 -41.39 -6.99
N ASP A 107 10.01 -42.07 -7.42
CA ASP A 107 11.42 -41.64 -7.37
C ASP A 107 11.95 -41.12 -8.72
N ALA A 108 11.11 -41.08 -9.76
CA ALA A 108 11.47 -40.60 -11.09
C ALA A 108 10.38 -39.64 -11.64
N PRO A 109 10.37 -38.37 -11.18
CA PRO A 109 9.45 -37.36 -11.69
C PRO A 109 9.58 -37.17 -13.20
N VAL A 110 8.45 -36.97 -13.87
CA VAL A 110 8.39 -36.60 -15.29
C VAL A 110 8.11 -35.11 -15.43
N ALA A 111 8.68 -34.48 -16.44
CA ALA A 111 8.40 -33.09 -16.79
C ALA A 111 7.31 -33.02 -17.86
N LEU A 112 6.29 -32.20 -17.62
CA LEU A 112 5.29 -31.83 -18.62
C LEU A 112 5.44 -30.34 -18.97
N ASP A 113 5.50 -30.05 -20.26
CA ASP A 113 5.48 -28.71 -20.82
C ASP A 113 4.20 -28.51 -21.62
N ILE A 114 3.26 -27.74 -21.08
CA ILE A 114 1.91 -27.59 -21.61
C ILE A 114 1.72 -26.17 -22.16
N GLU A 115 1.54 -26.06 -23.47
CA GLU A 115 1.23 -24.79 -24.15
C GLU A 115 -0.22 -24.38 -23.93
N VAL A 116 -0.43 -23.11 -23.57
CA VAL A 116 -1.76 -22.53 -23.40
C VAL A 116 -1.83 -21.16 -24.09
N PRO A 117 -2.71 -20.97 -25.08
CA PRO A 117 -2.96 -19.67 -25.66
C PRO A 117 -3.48 -18.68 -24.61
N THR A 118 -2.95 -17.46 -24.62
CA THR A 118 -3.48 -16.38 -23.78
C THR A 118 -4.65 -15.66 -24.42
N ALA A 119 -4.84 -15.80 -25.75
CA ALA A 119 -5.84 -15.04 -26.49
C ALA A 119 -7.26 -15.35 -25.99
N GLY A 120 -7.99 -14.32 -25.58
CA GLY A 120 -9.35 -14.48 -25.04
C GLY A 120 -9.43 -14.86 -23.56
N GLU A 121 -8.30 -15.15 -22.91
CA GLU A 121 -8.26 -15.58 -21.50
C GLU A 121 -7.80 -14.46 -20.57
N ASP A 122 -8.37 -14.40 -19.36
CA ASP A 122 -7.92 -13.53 -18.28
C ASP A 122 -6.99 -14.22 -17.31
N LEU A 123 -7.39 -15.39 -16.83
CA LEU A 123 -6.64 -16.20 -15.88
C LEU A 123 -6.52 -17.63 -16.38
N ILE A 124 -5.33 -18.20 -16.22
CA ILE A 124 -5.04 -19.60 -16.51
C ILE A 124 -4.46 -20.23 -15.24
N GLY A 125 -4.87 -21.44 -14.91
CA GLY A 125 -4.38 -22.20 -13.77
C GLY A 125 -4.37 -23.67 -14.09
N PHE A 126 -3.81 -24.47 -13.18
CA PHE A 126 -3.83 -25.91 -13.33
C PHE A 126 -4.38 -26.59 -12.08
N ILE A 127 -4.89 -27.80 -12.26
CA ILE A 127 -5.45 -28.65 -11.23
C ILE A 127 -4.71 -29.96 -11.32
N ALA A 128 -4.15 -30.39 -10.18
CA ALA A 128 -3.55 -31.71 -10.05
C ALA A 128 -4.57 -32.66 -9.44
N VAL A 129 -4.84 -33.77 -10.13
CA VAL A 129 -5.86 -34.76 -9.75
C VAL A 129 -5.17 -36.12 -9.61
N PRO A 130 -4.87 -36.59 -8.38
CA PRO A 130 -4.37 -37.93 -8.17
C PRO A 130 -5.38 -38.99 -8.65
N ALA A 131 -4.88 -40.11 -9.18
CA ALA A 131 -5.72 -41.27 -9.46
C ALA A 131 -6.30 -41.84 -8.15
N GLU A 132 -7.42 -42.57 -8.25
CA GLU A 132 -8.09 -43.11 -7.06
C GLU A 132 -7.17 -44.03 -6.25
N GLY A 133 -6.92 -43.66 -4.99
CA GLY A 133 -6.03 -44.40 -4.08
C GLY A 133 -4.52 -44.16 -4.30
N GLU A 134 -4.15 -43.34 -5.27
CA GLU A 134 -2.78 -42.96 -5.58
C GLU A 134 -2.42 -41.59 -5.02
N ARG A 135 -1.14 -41.22 -5.13
CA ARG A 135 -0.63 -39.89 -4.78
C ARG A 135 0.06 -39.24 -5.98
N LEU A 136 0.02 -37.92 -6.04
CA LEU A 136 0.87 -37.11 -6.91
C LEU A 136 1.85 -36.31 -6.06
N VAL A 137 3.08 -36.14 -6.53
CA VAL A 137 4.05 -35.25 -5.90
C VAL A 137 4.48 -34.23 -6.93
N ILE A 138 4.19 -32.95 -6.69
CA ILE A 138 4.68 -31.84 -7.50
C ILE A 138 6.02 -31.41 -6.92
N VAL A 139 7.10 -31.67 -7.64
CA VAL A 139 8.46 -31.31 -7.23
C VAL A 139 8.73 -29.85 -7.50
N ARG A 140 8.33 -29.38 -8.68
CA ARG A 140 8.54 -28.02 -9.16
C ARG A 140 7.54 -27.69 -10.25
N ALA A 141 7.07 -26.45 -10.28
CA ALA A 141 6.30 -25.95 -11.41
C ALA A 141 6.55 -24.45 -11.61
N TYR A 142 6.42 -23.99 -12.85
CA TYR A 142 6.54 -22.57 -13.20
C TYR A 142 5.85 -22.26 -14.53
N TRP A 143 5.41 -21.02 -14.69
CA TRP A 143 4.95 -20.48 -15.96
C TRP A 143 6.13 -19.87 -16.72
N TYR A 144 6.22 -20.11 -18.02
CA TYR A 144 7.23 -19.52 -18.89
C TYR A 144 6.66 -19.13 -20.25
N ALA A 145 7.42 -18.39 -21.05
CA ALA A 145 7.08 -18.08 -22.44
C ALA A 145 8.29 -18.23 -23.36
N LYS A 146 8.03 -18.57 -24.62
CA LYS A 146 9.05 -18.66 -25.66
C LYS A 146 9.18 -17.29 -26.33
N VAL A 147 10.29 -16.60 -26.12
CA VAL A 147 10.46 -15.20 -26.55
C VAL A 147 11.70 -15.04 -27.43
N ASP A 148 11.64 -14.10 -28.38
CA ASP A 148 12.86 -13.65 -29.08
C ASP A 148 13.75 -12.92 -28.06
N PRO A 149 15.03 -13.32 -27.87
CA PRO A 149 15.95 -12.64 -26.97
C PRO A 149 16.02 -11.12 -27.18
N LYS A 150 15.79 -10.62 -28.40
CA LYS A 150 15.78 -9.19 -28.71
C LYS A 150 14.62 -8.41 -28.06
N ARG A 151 13.58 -9.11 -27.61
CA ARG A 151 12.44 -8.53 -26.90
C ARG A 151 12.67 -8.45 -25.39
N ILE A 152 13.73 -9.09 -24.88
CA ILE A 152 14.06 -9.09 -23.46
C ILE A 152 14.79 -7.79 -23.15
N ASN A 153 14.24 -7.01 -22.24
CA ASN A 153 14.82 -5.78 -21.74
C ASN A 153 15.96 -6.09 -20.78
N GLU A 154 16.99 -5.25 -20.83
CA GLU A 154 17.97 -5.23 -19.76
C GLU A 154 17.32 -4.62 -18.51
N VAL A 155 17.23 -5.42 -17.44
CA VAL A 155 16.68 -4.99 -16.16
C VAL A 155 17.75 -5.15 -15.11
N ARG A 156 18.01 -4.09 -14.34
CA ARG A 156 18.84 -4.09 -13.14
C ARG A 156 18.04 -3.41 -12.04
N LEU A 157 17.62 -4.19 -11.06
CA LEU A 157 16.64 -3.81 -10.06
C LEU A 157 17.32 -3.51 -8.72
N ALA A 158 17.17 -2.29 -8.23
CA ALA A 158 17.56 -1.93 -6.88
C ALA A 158 16.33 -1.97 -5.96
N LEU A 159 16.34 -2.79 -4.92
CA LEU A 159 15.36 -2.71 -3.82
C LEU A 159 15.84 -1.66 -2.82
N ALA A 160 15.01 -0.69 -2.46
CA ALA A 160 15.31 0.34 -1.47
C ALA A 160 14.29 0.28 -0.33
N THR A 161 14.73 -0.20 0.83
CA THR A 161 13.90 -0.30 2.04
C THR A 161 14.40 0.64 3.12
N THR A 162 13.49 1.41 3.71
CA THR A 162 13.81 2.35 4.79
C THR A 162 13.40 1.77 6.14
N THR A 163 14.29 1.80 7.13
CA THR A 163 13.98 1.32 8.48
C THR A 163 14.32 2.33 9.58
N PHE A 164 13.56 2.28 10.68
CA PHE A 164 13.81 3.08 11.90
C PHE A 164 13.39 2.29 13.14
N ASN A 165 14.37 1.74 13.87
CA ASN A 165 14.17 0.95 15.10
C ASN A 165 13.21 -0.24 14.93
N LYS A 166 13.30 -0.95 13.79
CA LYS A 166 12.54 -2.19 13.50
C LYS A 166 13.47 -3.33 13.08
N GLU A 167 14.54 -3.55 13.82
CA GLU A 167 15.62 -4.49 13.52
C GLU A 167 15.08 -5.89 13.22
N ALA A 168 14.14 -6.39 14.04
CA ALA A 168 13.55 -7.71 13.86
C ALA A 168 12.81 -7.90 12.52
N TYR A 169 12.20 -6.84 11.98
CA TYR A 169 11.54 -6.90 10.68
C TYR A 169 12.57 -6.85 9.56
N ILE A 170 13.48 -5.88 9.59
CA ILE A 170 14.41 -5.66 8.48
C ILE A 170 15.45 -6.79 8.35
N THR A 171 15.95 -7.37 9.45
CA THR A 171 16.89 -8.51 9.35
C THR A 171 16.22 -9.75 8.78
N ALA A 172 14.99 -10.05 9.20
CA ALA A 172 14.22 -11.17 8.64
C ALA A 172 13.92 -10.96 7.14
N ASN A 173 13.63 -9.72 6.74
CA ASN A 173 13.38 -9.36 5.34
C ASN A 173 14.66 -9.46 4.50
N ILE A 174 15.82 -9.06 5.02
CA ILE A 174 17.12 -9.25 4.37
C ILE A 174 17.36 -10.74 4.10
N ASP A 175 17.25 -11.58 5.13
CA ASP A 175 17.49 -13.03 5.02
C ASP A 175 16.55 -13.67 3.97
N LEU A 176 15.27 -13.29 4.01
CA LEU A 176 14.24 -13.80 3.10
C LEU A 176 14.50 -13.40 1.65
N VAL A 177 14.86 -12.14 1.40
CA VAL A 177 15.20 -11.65 0.06
C VAL A 177 16.47 -12.32 -0.45
N GLN A 178 17.54 -12.39 0.35
CA GLN A 178 18.77 -13.06 -0.04
C GLN A 178 18.53 -14.53 -0.39
N ALA A 179 17.83 -15.27 0.47
CA ALA A 179 17.50 -16.67 0.23
C ALA A 179 16.68 -16.86 -1.05
N GLY A 180 15.64 -16.06 -1.25
CA GLY A 180 14.77 -16.13 -2.43
C GLY A 180 15.49 -15.82 -3.73
N ILE A 181 16.26 -14.72 -3.78
CA ILE A 181 17.01 -14.31 -4.98
C ILE A 181 18.13 -15.29 -5.31
N ARG A 182 18.86 -15.80 -4.31
CA ARG A 182 19.91 -16.82 -4.52
C ARG A 182 19.32 -18.15 -4.98
N THR A 183 18.14 -18.54 -4.50
CA THR A 183 17.44 -19.76 -4.91
C THR A 183 16.95 -19.68 -6.35
N GLU A 184 16.41 -18.52 -6.78
CA GLU A 184 16.00 -18.32 -8.17
C GLU A 184 17.21 -18.32 -9.12
N GLY A 185 18.31 -17.68 -8.73
CA GLY A 185 19.55 -17.65 -9.51
C GLY A 185 19.49 -16.69 -10.71
N ALA A 186 20.15 -17.04 -11.80
CA ALA A 186 20.20 -16.19 -12.99
C ALA A 186 18.85 -16.18 -13.73
N PRO A 187 18.42 -15.04 -14.29
CA PRO A 187 19.20 -13.82 -14.46
C PRO A 187 19.10 -12.79 -13.32
N ILE A 188 18.14 -12.90 -12.40
CA ILE A 188 17.90 -11.87 -11.38
C ILE A 188 19.07 -11.73 -10.40
N LEU A 189 19.73 -12.83 -10.01
CA LEU A 189 20.84 -12.80 -9.04
C LEU A 189 21.98 -11.86 -9.44
N GLY A 190 22.29 -11.76 -10.74
CA GLY A 190 23.33 -10.86 -11.24
C GLY A 190 22.85 -9.44 -11.55
N ASN A 191 21.55 -9.18 -11.39
CA ASN A 191 20.88 -7.94 -11.80
C ASN A 191 19.99 -7.37 -10.69
N PHE A 192 20.28 -7.72 -9.43
CA PHE A 192 19.53 -7.30 -8.26
C PHE A 192 20.48 -6.81 -7.17
N HIS A 193 20.11 -5.74 -6.49
CA HIS A 193 20.79 -5.30 -5.27
C HIS A 193 19.79 -4.67 -4.30
N MET A 194 20.00 -4.81 -3.01
CA MET A 194 19.14 -4.27 -1.96
C MET A 194 19.88 -3.22 -1.13
N PHE A 195 19.37 -2.00 -1.12
CA PHE A 195 19.79 -0.92 -0.24
C PHE A 195 18.88 -0.86 0.99
N VAL A 196 19.46 -1.08 2.16
CA VAL A 196 18.77 -0.91 3.45
C VAL A 196 19.16 0.43 4.04
N VAL A 197 18.23 1.38 3.99
CA VAL A 197 18.43 2.73 4.52
C VAL A 197 18.05 2.76 5.99
N ASP A 198 19.06 2.79 6.85
CA ASP A 198 18.89 2.76 8.29
C ASP A 198 18.82 4.19 8.86
N ASN A 199 17.61 4.72 9.02
CA ASN A 199 17.34 6.01 9.66
C ASN A 199 17.57 5.98 11.18
N GLY A 200 17.65 4.79 11.80
CA GLY A 200 17.90 4.60 13.22
C GLY A 200 19.39 4.62 13.56
N ARG A 201 20.24 4.22 12.60
CA ARG A 201 21.68 3.95 12.78
C ARG A 201 21.91 2.90 13.86
N THR A 202 21.07 1.88 13.87
CA THR A 202 21.06 0.80 14.84
C THR A 202 21.55 -0.53 14.26
N LEU A 203 21.61 -0.66 12.93
CA LEU A 203 22.06 -1.88 12.26
C LEU A 203 23.59 -2.00 12.25
N ASP A 204 24.05 -3.24 12.34
CA ASP A 204 25.47 -3.59 12.14
C ASP A 204 25.77 -3.64 10.63
N VAL A 205 26.36 -2.54 10.12
CA VAL A 205 26.62 -2.34 8.69
C VAL A 205 27.55 -3.41 8.14
N ASP A 206 28.63 -3.74 8.86
CA ASP A 206 29.66 -4.67 8.39
C ASP A 206 29.14 -6.12 8.37
N ALA A 207 28.26 -6.47 9.30
CA ALA A 207 27.68 -7.82 9.39
C ALA A 207 26.58 -8.08 8.34
N LEU A 208 25.83 -7.05 7.93
CA LEU A 208 24.67 -7.18 7.06
C LEU A 208 24.96 -6.84 5.59
N THR A 209 26.06 -6.15 5.31
CA THR A 209 26.45 -5.77 3.94
C THR A 209 27.20 -6.91 3.24
N ASP A 210 26.78 -7.27 2.03
CA ASP A 210 27.42 -8.28 1.18
C ASP A 210 27.31 -7.93 -0.32
N ASP A 211 27.43 -8.92 -1.21
CA ASP A 211 27.31 -8.74 -2.66
C ASP A 211 25.90 -8.36 -3.12
N LEU A 212 24.85 -8.73 -2.37
CA LEU A 212 23.46 -8.47 -2.69
C LEU A 212 22.84 -7.34 -1.87
N VAL A 213 23.41 -7.01 -0.71
CA VAL A 213 22.82 -6.05 0.24
C VAL A 213 23.85 -5.00 0.64
N SER A 214 23.45 -3.73 0.67
CA SER A 214 24.22 -2.64 1.27
C SER A 214 23.39 -1.93 2.33
N VAL A 215 23.92 -1.84 3.55
CA VAL A 215 23.31 -1.03 4.62
C VAL A 215 23.85 0.40 4.56
N LEU A 216 22.93 1.37 4.51
CA LEU A 216 23.21 2.79 4.38
C LEU A 216 22.76 3.52 5.66
N PRO A 217 23.68 3.85 6.59
CA PRO A 217 23.35 4.69 7.74
C PRO A 217 22.84 6.06 7.29
N ASN A 218 21.70 6.49 7.81
CA ASN A 218 21.02 7.72 7.41
C ASN A 218 20.54 8.48 8.66
N PRO A 219 20.51 9.82 8.68
CA PRO A 219 19.80 10.54 9.75
C PRO A 219 18.29 10.23 9.74
N ASN A 220 17.61 10.45 10.86
CA ASN A 220 16.16 10.32 10.91
C ASN A 220 15.47 11.48 10.18
N THR A 221 15.23 11.28 8.90
CA THR A 221 14.53 12.22 8.00
C THR A 221 13.15 11.72 7.59
N GLY A 222 12.60 10.77 8.36
CA GLY A 222 11.32 10.14 8.07
C GLY A 222 11.33 9.28 6.81
N GLY A 223 10.14 8.88 6.35
CA GLY A 223 9.96 7.97 5.20
C GLY A 223 10.52 8.58 3.92
N SER A 224 10.16 9.83 3.62
CA SER A 224 10.56 10.49 2.37
C SER A 224 12.08 10.61 2.24
N GLY A 225 12.78 10.91 3.32
CA GLY A 225 14.24 11.00 3.29
C GLY A 225 14.95 9.66 3.22
N GLY A 226 14.36 8.60 3.80
CA GLY A 226 14.87 7.25 3.62
C GLY A 226 14.71 6.76 2.18
N PHE A 227 13.53 6.93 1.59
CA PHE A 227 13.30 6.59 0.19
C PHE A 227 14.14 7.45 -0.76
N ALA A 228 14.29 8.75 -0.50
CA ALA A 228 15.18 9.61 -1.28
C ALA A 228 16.64 9.13 -1.21
N ARG A 229 17.14 8.71 -0.04
CA ARG A 229 18.48 8.13 0.12
C ARG A 229 18.65 6.83 -0.69
N GLY A 230 17.65 5.96 -0.68
CA GLY A 230 17.65 4.74 -1.49
C GLY A 230 17.63 5.02 -2.99
N MET A 231 16.79 5.97 -3.44
CA MET A 231 16.77 6.46 -4.82
C MET A 231 18.10 7.10 -5.23
N MET A 232 18.74 7.85 -4.33
CA MET A 232 20.07 8.42 -4.56
C MET A 232 21.12 7.35 -4.75
N ALA A 233 21.14 6.31 -3.91
CA ALA A 233 22.08 5.20 -4.04
C ALA A 233 21.90 4.47 -5.38
N ALA A 234 20.67 4.17 -5.76
CA ALA A 234 20.36 3.50 -7.04
C ALA A 234 20.66 4.35 -8.29
N THR A 235 20.82 5.67 -8.13
CA THR A 235 21.13 6.60 -9.23
C THR A 235 22.48 7.32 -9.05
N GLU A 236 23.34 6.81 -8.16
CA GLU A 236 24.66 7.38 -7.89
C GLU A 236 25.57 7.25 -9.11
N HIS A 237 25.54 6.07 -9.75
CA HIS A 237 26.22 5.81 -11.01
C HIS A 237 25.17 5.71 -12.13
N PRO A 238 25.13 6.69 -13.06
CA PRO A 238 24.14 6.71 -14.14
C PRO A 238 24.12 5.41 -14.93
N GLY A 239 22.93 4.84 -15.06
CA GLY A 239 22.72 3.58 -15.76
C GLY A 239 23.26 2.35 -15.06
N GLU A 240 23.57 2.37 -13.76
CA GLU A 240 23.88 1.17 -12.94
C GLU A 240 22.63 0.33 -12.66
N PHE A 241 21.52 0.99 -12.33
CA PHE A 241 20.21 0.37 -12.18
C PHE A 241 19.23 0.96 -13.18
N THR A 242 18.32 0.13 -13.69
CA THR A 242 17.24 0.58 -14.59
C THR A 242 15.97 0.91 -13.81
N HIS A 243 15.77 0.29 -12.65
CA HIS A 243 14.59 0.50 -11.79
C HIS A 243 15.00 0.48 -10.32
N VAL A 244 14.28 1.26 -9.51
CA VAL A 244 14.32 1.17 -8.05
C VAL A 244 12.94 0.77 -7.53
N LEU A 245 12.86 -0.25 -6.68
CA LEU A 245 11.67 -0.65 -5.97
C LEU A 245 11.74 -0.10 -4.55
N VAL A 246 10.84 0.80 -4.19
CA VAL A 246 10.70 1.28 -2.81
C VAL A 246 9.68 0.40 -2.07
N MET A 247 10.02 0.08 -0.82
CA MET A 247 9.23 -0.83 0.03
C MET A 247 9.40 -0.48 1.51
N ASP A 248 8.33 -0.63 2.29
CA ASP A 248 8.35 -0.46 3.74
C ASP A 248 9.15 -1.57 4.44
N ASP A 249 9.58 -1.33 5.68
CA ASP A 249 10.34 -2.31 6.48
C ASP A 249 9.43 -3.29 7.24
N ASP A 250 8.22 -2.91 7.62
CA ASP A 250 7.26 -3.68 8.42
C ASP A 250 6.23 -4.46 7.59
N VAL A 251 6.65 -4.95 6.43
CA VAL A 251 5.87 -5.86 5.59
C VAL A 251 6.35 -7.30 5.71
N ARG A 252 5.46 -8.25 5.40
CA ARG A 252 5.84 -9.59 4.99
C ARG A 252 5.97 -9.62 3.47
N ILE A 253 7.16 -9.99 3.02
CA ILE A 253 7.54 -10.02 1.62
C ILE A 253 7.37 -11.44 1.10
N MET A 254 6.86 -11.58 -0.12
CA MET A 254 7.00 -12.80 -0.88
C MET A 254 8.13 -12.59 -1.90
N PRO A 255 9.30 -13.28 -1.80
CA PRO A 255 10.39 -13.11 -2.76
C PRO A 255 9.96 -13.31 -4.22
N GLU A 256 8.98 -14.19 -4.44
CA GLU A 256 8.37 -14.42 -5.75
C GLU A 256 7.73 -13.14 -6.34
N SER A 257 7.25 -12.18 -5.53
CA SER A 257 6.78 -10.88 -6.04
C SER A 257 7.93 -10.05 -6.64
N LEU A 258 9.14 -10.10 -6.07
CA LEU A 258 10.33 -9.42 -6.61
C LEU A 258 10.77 -10.08 -7.93
N ILE A 259 10.76 -11.43 -7.97
CA ILE A 259 11.09 -12.21 -9.17
C ILE A 259 10.09 -11.89 -10.31
N ARG A 260 8.78 -11.88 -10.01
CA ARG A 260 7.73 -11.50 -10.98
C ARG A 260 7.87 -10.07 -11.46
N THR A 261 8.23 -9.16 -10.57
CA THR A 261 8.47 -7.76 -10.93
C THR A 261 9.63 -7.65 -11.93
N TYR A 262 10.74 -8.32 -11.66
CA TYR A 262 11.88 -8.39 -12.57
C TYR A 262 11.48 -9.01 -13.93
N ASN A 263 10.81 -10.16 -13.92
CA ASN A 263 10.40 -10.87 -15.13
C ASN A 263 9.41 -10.07 -15.98
N LEU A 264 8.48 -9.35 -15.33
CA LEU A 264 7.53 -8.49 -16.00
C LEU A 264 8.24 -7.32 -16.68
N LEU A 265 9.15 -6.63 -15.98
CA LEU A 265 9.96 -5.57 -16.58
C LEU A 265 10.82 -6.08 -17.75
N ALA A 266 11.37 -7.28 -17.62
CA ALA A 266 12.20 -7.90 -18.65
C ALA A 266 11.43 -8.16 -19.94
N LEU A 267 10.12 -8.39 -19.87
CA LEU A 267 9.29 -8.65 -21.05
C LEU A 267 8.37 -7.48 -21.44
N ALA A 268 8.24 -6.44 -20.63
CA ALA A 268 7.38 -5.30 -20.88
C ALA A 268 7.66 -4.63 -22.24
N GLN A 269 6.61 -4.24 -22.95
CA GLN A 269 6.68 -3.66 -24.31
C GLN A 269 5.93 -2.34 -24.40
N GLY A 270 6.26 -1.56 -25.44
CA GLY A 270 5.58 -0.30 -25.75
C GLY A 270 5.59 0.68 -24.56
N PRO A 271 4.42 1.24 -24.16
CA PRO A 271 4.37 2.21 -23.05
C PRO A 271 4.71 1.60 -21.70
N TYR A 272 4.70 0.27 -21.56
CA TYR A 272 4.96 -0.42 -20.30
C TYR A 272 6.45 -0.63 -20.00
N ARG A 273 7.34 -0.35 -20.95
CA ARG A 273 8.80 -0.48 -20.75
C ARG A 273 9.32 0.43 -19.63
N ASP A 274 8.72 1.61 -19.52
CA ASP A 274 9.05 2.65 -18.55
C ASP A 274 7.87 2.89 -17.59
N ALA A 275 6.98 1.89 -17.42
CA ALA A 275 5.85 1.96 -16.51
C ALA A 275 6.27 1.68 -15.07
N PHE A 276 5.51 2.23 -14.13
CA PHE A 276 5.65 1.92 -12.72
C PHE A 276 4.94 0.59 -12.43
N ILE A 277 5.48 -0.24 -11.56
CA ILE A 277 4.79 -1.44 -11.06
C ILE A 277 4.42 -1.19 -9.61
N ASN A 278 3.13 -1.31 -9.27
CA ASN A 278 2.71 -1.30 -7.88
C ASN A 278 2.25 -2.69 -7.44
N GLY A 279 2.75 -3.10 -6.29
CA GLY A 279 2.32 -4.31 -5.61
C GLY A 279 1.06 -4.03 -4.80
N ALA A 280 0.15 -4.98 -4.81
CA ALA A 280 -1.03 -4.91 -3.96
C ALA A 280 -0.63 -5.03 -2.47
N MET A 281 -1.25 -4.21 -1.62
CA MET A 281 -1.17 -4.36 -0.17
C MET A 281 -2.29 -5.30 0.30
N LEU A 282 -1.92 -6.46 0.82
CA LEU A 282 -2.81 -7.36 1.54
C LEU A 282 -2.70 -7.10 3.05
N SER A 283 -3.76 -7.38 3.82
CA SER A 283 -3.78 -7.17 5.27
C SER A 283 -3.06 -8.31 5.99
N LEU A 284 -2.18 -8.00 6.94
CA LEU A 284 -1.59 -9.02 7.82
C LEU A 284 -2.62 -9.66 8.77
N GLU A 285 -3.65 -8.92 9.15
CA GLU A 285 -4.71 -9.39 10.05
C GLU A 285 -5.76 -10.25 9.33
N ASP A 286 -5.95 -10.03 8.04
CA ASP A 286 -6.82 -10.79 7.14
C ASP A 286 -6.07 -11.07 5.83
N PRO A 287 -5.22 -12.12 5.79
CA PRO A 287 -4.30 -12.39 4.67
C PRO A 287 -4.95 -12.49 3.30
N VAL A 288 -6.26 -12.77 3.22
CA VAL A 288 -6.99 -12.85 1.95
C VAL A 288 -7.54 -11.50 1.49
N ARG A 289 -7.53 -10.46 2.34
CA ARG A 289 -8.07 -9.14 2.00
C ARG A 289 -7.00 -8.28 1.34
N GLN A 290 -7.13 -8.05 0.04
CA GLN A 290 -6.43 -6.97 -0.65
C GLN A 290 -7.09 -5.64 -0.29
N PHE A 291 -6.30 -4.70 0.21
CA PHE A 291 -6.76 -3.35 0.56
C PHE A 291 -6.67 -2.39 -0.62
N GLU A 292 -5.54 -2.37 -1.34
CA GLU A 292 -5.25 -1.40 -2.40
C GLU A 292 -4.01 -1.79 -3.24
N ASP A 293 -3.95 -1.36 -4.49
CA ASP A 293 -2.73 -1.34 -5.32
C ASP A 293 -2.44 0.06 -5.92
N VAL A 294 -3.47 0.75 -6.40
CA VAL A 294 -3.42 2.10 -6.99
C VAL A 294 -4.56 2.96 -6.45
N SER A 295 -4.23 4.20 -6.11
CA SER A 295 -5.19 5.24 -5.73
C SER A 295 -5.12 6.42 -6.69
N PHE A 296 -6.07 7.34 -6.55
CA PHE A 296 -6.07 8.62 -7.25
C PHE A 296 -6.52 9.78 -6.36
N VAL A 297 -6.13 10.98 -6.77
CA VAL A 297 -6.43 12.23 -6.08
C VAL A 297 -7.64 12.92 -6.72
N LEU A 298 -8.70 13.10 -5.94
CA LEU A 298 -9.84 13.93 -6.33
C LEU A 298 -9.47 15.42 -6.32
N ASN A 299 -10.20 16.21 -7.11
CA ASN A 299 -10.03 17.67 -7.16
C ASN A 299 -10.27 18.39 -5.80
N SER A 300 -10.87 17.72 -4.82
CA SER A 300 -11.00 18.20 -3.43
C SER A 300 -9.80 17.82 -2.52
N GLY A 301 -8.76 17.26 -3.11
CA GLY A 301 -7.58 16.67 -2.48
C GLY A 301 -7.84 15.33 -1.79
N ALA A 302 -9.01 14.70 -1.98
CA ALA A 302 -9.33 13.44 -1.28
C ALA A 302 -8.76 12.24 -2.03
N TYR A 303 -8.24 11.28 -1.29
CA TYR A 303 -7.76 10.02 -1.84
C TYR A 303 -8.93 9.07 -2.10
N ARG A 304 -8.86 8.37 -3.22
CA ARG A 304 -9.78 7.30 -3.59
C ARG A 304 -8.99 6.15 -4.19
N ARG A 305 -9.25 4.95 -3.68
CA ARG A 305 -8.71 3.72 -4.24
C ARG A 305 -9.38 3.43 -5.58
N VAL A 306 -8.62 2.95 -6.55
CA VAL A 306 -9.18 2.46 -7.82
C VAL A 306 -9.92 1.16 -7.58
N LYS A 307 -9.28 0.22 -6.88
CA LYS A 307 -9.86 -1.04 -6.44
C LYS A 307 -10.23 -0.95 -4.97
N THR A 308 -11.46 -1.30 -4.63
CA THR A 308 -11.88 -1.43 -3.22
C THR A 308 -11.34 -2.73 -2.63
N ASP A 309 -11.72 -3.03 -1.39
CA ASP A 309 -11.40 -4.31 -0.75
C ASP A 309 -11.84 -5.47 -1.65
N LEU A 310 -10.94 -6.42 -1.85
CA LEU A 310 -11.17 -7.63 -2.62
C LEU A 310 -10.67 -8.85 -1.83
N HIS A 311 -11.40 -9.97 -1.92
CA HIS A 311 -11.04 -11.23 -1.27
C HIS A 311 -10.24 -12.12 -2.25
N MET A 312 -8.92 -12.17 -2.10
CA MET A 312 -7.98 -12.87 -2.99
C MET A 312 -8.10 -14.40 -2.97
N GLY A 313 -8.81 -14.98 -2.00
CA GLY A 313 -9.24 -16.38 -2.05
C GLY A 313 -10.38 -16.68 -3.04
N SER A 314 -11.12 -15.67 -3.52
CA SER A 314 -12.31 -15.83 -4.37
C SER A 314 -11.99 -15.58 -5.85
N LEU A 315 -12.39 -16.51 -6.72
CA LEU A 315 -12.20 -16.36 -8.18
C LEU A 315 -12.88 -15.09 -8.73
N SER A 316 -14.06 -14.71 -8.23
CA SER A 316 -14.76 -13.50 -8.67
C SER A 316 -13.90 -12.25 -8.49
N ASP A 317 -13.24 -12.16 -7.34
CA ASP A 317 -12.48 -10.98 -6.92
C ASP A 317 -11.11 -10.96 -7.58
N LEU A 318 -10.52 -12.13 -7.86
CA LEU A 318 -9.35 -12.25 -8.73
C LEU A 318 -9.63 -11.68 -10.13
N LEU A 319 -10.77 -12.02 -10.73
CA LEU A 319 -11.15 -11.51 -12.04
C LEU A 319 -11.40 -10.00 -12.00
N VAL A 320 -12.04 -9.48 -10.94
CA VAL A 320 -12.19 -8.03 -10.75
C VAL A 320 -10.82 -7.36 -10.65
N ASN A 321 -9.87 -7.96 -9.92
CA ASN A 321 -8.52 -7.43 -9.77
C ASN A 321 -7.79 -7.35 -11.12
N GLU A 322 -7.91 -8.38 -11.96
CA GLU A 322 -7.29 -8.42 -13.28
C GLU A 322 -7.92 -7.44 -14.27
N ARG A 323 -9.25 -7.39 -14.32
CA ARG A 323 -10.02 -6.63 -15.32
C ARG A 323 -10.05 -5.13 -15.04
N THR A 324 -9.89 -4.72 -13.80
CA THR A 324 -10.00 -3.31 -13.43
C THR A 324 -8.83 -2.51 -14.00
N ASN A 325 -9.14 -1.52 -14.83
CA ASN A 325 -8.14 -0.59 -15.36
C ASN A 325 -7.68 0.39 -14.27
N VAL A 326 -6.37 0.43 -14.03
CA VAL A 326 -5.73 1.32 -13.05
C VAL A 326 -5.27 2.65 -13.64
N GLU A 327 -5.26 2.77 -14.97
CA GLU A 327 -4.92 4.01 -15.69
C GLU A 327 -6.06 5.03 -15.58
N VAL A 328 -6.11 5.74 -14.45
CA VAL A 328 -7.06 6.83 -14.20
C VAL A 328 -6.32 8.16 -14.00
N PRO A 329 -6.95 9.30 -14.32
CA PRO A 329 -6.34 10.60 -14.08
C PRO A 329 -5.96 10.79 -12.62
N ASN A 330 -4.80 11.40 -12.37
CA ASN A 330 -4.26 11.62 -11.02
C ASN A 330 -4.05 10.31 -10.23
N ALA A 331 -3.72 9.20 -10.90
CA ALA A 331 -3.34 7.96 -10.25
C ALA A 331 -1.94 8.06 -9.61
N TYR A 332 -1.78 7.41 -8.45
CA TYR A 332 -0.49 7.23 -7.77
C TYR A 332 -0.42 5.84 -7.13
N GLY A 333 0.80 5.35 -6.94
CA GLY A 333 1.12 4.17 -6.15
C GLY A 333 1.68 4.56 -4.81
N ALA A 334 1.26 3.86 -3.75
CA ALA A 334 1.87 4.03 -2.45
C ALA A 334 3.18 3.23 -2.34
N TRP A 335 4.06 3.66 -1.44
CA TRP A 335 5.43 3.14 -1.36
C TRP A 335 5.63 1.94 -0.42
N TRP A 336 4.56 1.22 -0.07
CA TRP A 336 4.71 -0.12 0.51
C TRP A 336 5.31 -1.11 -0.50
N TYR A 337 5.07 -0.91 -1.80
CA TYR A 337 5.68 -1.64 -2.90
C TYR A 337 5.48 -0.88 -4.22
N SER A 338 6.47 -0.10 -4.65
CA SER A 338 6.41 0.63 -5.92
C SER A 338 7.75 0.58 -6.66
N CYS A 339 7.74 -0.02 -7.84
CA CYS A 339 8.89 -0.10 -8.74
C CYS A 339 8.86 1.05 -9.74
N ILE A 340 9.92 1.85 -9.73
CA ILE A 340 10.05 3.13 -10.40
C ILE A 340 11.26 3.08 -11.35
N PRO A 341 11.10 3.37 -12.65
CA PRO A 341 12.23 3.51 -13.57
C PRO A 341 13.18 4.62 -13.10
N THR A 342 14.49 4.36 -13.09
CA THR A 342 15.48 5.36 -12.66
C THR A 342 15.47 6.60 -13.55
N ALA A 343 15.15 6.43 -14.84
CA ALA A 343 14.96 7.54 -15.78
C ALA A 343 13.89 8.55 -15.32
N ALA A 344 12.85 8.11 -14.59
CA ALA A 344 11.83 9.00 -14.03
C ALA A 344 12.41 9.87 -12.91
N ILE A 345 13.25 9.28 -12.05
CA ILE A 345 13.95 9.97 -10.96
C ILE A 345 14.95 10.98 -11.53
N GLU A 346 15.77 10.56 -12.50
CA GLU A 346 16.76 11.42 -13.16
C GLU A 346 16.11 12.61 -13.87
N LYS A 347 14.98 12.39 -14.54
CA LYS A 347 14.26 13.42 -15.28
C LYS A 347 13.52 14.40 -14.37
N ASN A 348 12.82 13.89 -13.35
CA ASN A 348 11.87 14.69 -12.58
C ASN A 348 12.39 15.09 -11.20
N GLY A 349 13.49 14.50 -10.72
CA GLY A 349 14.06 14.72 -9.40
C GLY A 349 13.56 13.75 -8.33
N LEU A 350 14.15 13.84 -7.15
CA LEU A 350 13.82 13.08 -5.95
C LEU A 350 12.47 13.50 -5.34
N PRO A 351 11.94 12.76 -4.34
CA PRO A 351 10.73 13.14 -3.62
C PRO A 351 10.82 14.52 -2.98
N MET A 352 9.67 15.17 -2.79
CA MET A 352 9.60 16.34 -1.91
C MET A 352 10.08 15.99 -0.49
N PRO A 353 10.80 16.90 0.20
CA PRO A 353 11.34 16.66 1.53
C PRO A 353 10.29 16.82 2.63
N PHE A 354 9.21 16.07 2.48
CA PHE A 354 8.28 15.81 3.56
C PHE A 354 8.95 14.86 4.57
N PHE A 355 8.41 14.80 5.78
CA PHE A 355 8.90 13.83 6.77
C PHE A 355 8.14 12.50 6.64
N ILE A 356 6.82 12.59 6.48
CA ILE A 356 5.92 11.46 6.22
C ILE A 356 4.65 12.00 5.57
N ARG A 357 3.95 11.14 4.82
CA ARG A 357 2.71 11.40 4.06
C ARG A 357 2.91 12.30 2.85
N CYS A 358 2.19 11.96 1.78
CA CYS A 358 2.05 12.73 0.54
C CYS A 358 3.29 12.74 -0.36
N ASP A 359 4.38 12.11 0.06
CA ASP A 359 5.60 11.93 -0.72
C ASP A 359 5.40 10.99 -1.90
N ASP A 360 4.76 9.85 -1.66
CA ASP A 360 4.30 8.91 -2.68
C ASP A 360 3.29 9.56 -3.65
N VAL A 361 2.32 10.30 -3.11
CA VAL A 361 1.29 11.00 -3.89
C VAL A 361 1.92 12.09 -4.76
N GLU A 362 2.79 12.93 -4.19
CA GLU A 362 3.48 14.00 -4.92
C GLU A 362 4.31 13.42 -6.06
N PHE A 363 5.09 12.38 -5.77
CA PHE A 363 5.93 11.76 -6.77
C PHE A 363 5.09 11.17 -7.91
N GLY A 364 3.99 10.48 -7.59
CA GLY A 364 3.04 9.97 -8.58
C GLY A 364 2.41 11.09 -9.42
N MET A 365 1.96 12.17 -8.78
CA MET A 365 1.33 13.31 -9.46
C MET A 365 2.31 14.04 -10.38
N ARG A 366 3.56 14.21 -9.97
CA ARG A 366 4.60 14.83 -10.78
C ARG A 366 4.98 13.96 -11.99
N ASN A 367 5.08 12.65 -11.80
CA ASN A 367 5.54 11.74 -12.86
C ASN A 367 4.44 11.37 -13.86
N GLN A 368 3.16 11.38 -13.47
CA GLN A 368 2.02 10.90 -14.27
C GLN A 368 2.33 9.55 -14.95
N PRO A 369 2.73 8.53 -14.18
CA PRO A 369 3.23 7.28 -14.75
C PRO A 369 2.10 6.45 -15.36
N VAL A 370 2.48 5.59 -16.30
CA VAL A 370 1.68 4.41 -16.65
C VAL A 370 1.93 3.36 -15.57
N PHE A 371 0.88 2.69 -15.10
CA PHE A 371 0.94 1.65 -14.07
C PHE A 371 0.73 0.24 -14.64
N MET A 372 1.50 -0.68 -14.08
CA MET A 372 1.26 -2.11 -14.17
C MET A 372 0.89 -2.65 -12.79
N THR A 373 -0.15 -3.46 -12.73
CA THR A 373 -0.52 -4.26 -11.55
C THR A 373 -0.92 -5.67 -11.98
N MET A 374 -0.62 -6.67 -11.17
CA MET A 374 -0.79 -8.08 -11.52
C MET A 374 -1.03 -8.92 -10.26
N ASN A 375 -1.87 -9.95 -10.35
CA ASN A 375 -2.05 -10.90 -9.25
C ASN A 375 -0.71 -11.56 -8.85
N GLY A 376 -0.51 -11.75 -7.55
CA GLY A 376 0.71 -12.31 -6.97
C GLY A 376 1.94 -11.40 -6.99
N ILE A 377 1.80 -10.12 -7.36
CA ILE A 377 2.77 -9.07 -7.00
C ILE A 377 2.18 -8.29 -5.82
N CYS A 378 2.65 -8.60 -4.60
CA CYS A 378 2.07 -8.06 -3.38
C CYS A 378 3.05 -8.03 -2.21
N VAL A 379 2.60 -7.37 -1.14
CA VAL A 379 3.14 -7.47 0.22
C VAL A 379 1.98 -7.57 1.20
N TRP A 380 2.20 -8.21 2.35
CA TRP A 380 1.27 -8.12 3.47
C TRP A 380 1.75 -7.06 4.46
N HIS A 381 0.87 -6.12 4.77
CA HIS A 381 1.15 -4.98 5.65
C HIS A 381 0.09 -4.90 6.76
N GLU A 382 0.46 -4.37 7.92
CA GLU A 382 -0.50 -4.13 9.01
C GLU A 382 -1.59 -3.13 8.58
N SER A 383 -2.84 -3.36 8.98
CA SER A 383 -3.97 -2.53 8.58
C SER A 383 -3.84 -1.08 9.05
N PHE A 384 -4.23 -0.13 8.19
CA PHE A 384 -4.31 1.29 8.55
C PHE A 384 -5.50 1.63 9.45
N GLU A 385 -6.42 0.70 9.67
CA GLU A 385 -7.59 0.91 10.52
C GLU A 385 -7.20 1.21 11.98
N GLY A 386 -7.83 2.22 12.58
CA GLY A 386 -7.53 2.64 13.96
C GLY A 386 -6.20 3.39 14.14
N ARG A 387 -5.41 3.62 13.08
CA ARG A 387 -4.11 4.34 13.17
C ARG A 387 -4.18 5.86 13.03
N PHE A 388 -5.38 6.45 13.10
CA PHE A 388 -5.54 7.89 12.97
C PHE A 388 -4.72 8.64 14.03
N ARG A 389 -3.87 9.57 13.59
CA ARG A 389 -3.07 10.44 14.45
C ARG A 389 -3.20 11.87 13.95
N ALA A 390 -3.72 12.77 14.78
CA ALA A 390 -3.88 14.18 14.40
C ALA A 390 -2.56 14.83 13.94
N SER A 391 -1.44 14.48 14.57
CA SER A 391 -0.09 14.92 14.14
C SER A 391 0.29 14.50 12.72
N VAL A 392 -0.31 13.45 12.17
CA VAL A 392 -0.06 12.96 10.81
C VAL A 392 -1.19 13.36 9.88
N ASP A 393 -2.42 12.95 10.18
CA ASP A 393 -3.58 13.06 9.30
C ASP A 393 -4.22 14.45 9.31
N CYS A 394 -3.94 15.29 10.32
CA CYS A 394 -4.36 16.68 10.36
C CYS A 394 -3.19 17.64 10.07
N TYR A 395 -2.04 17.45 10.71
CA TYR A 395 -0.90 18.34 10.53
C TYR A 395 -0.12 18.04 9.22
N GLN A 396 0.51 16.87 9.11
CA GLN A 396 1.39 16.56 7.96
C GLN A 396 0.62 16.57 6.65
N TYR A 397 -0.53 15.89 6.61
CA TYR A 397 -1.38 15.83 5.42
C TYR A 397 -1.76 17.23 4.91
N ILE A 398 -2.18 18.14 5.79
CA ILE A 398 -2.65 19.45 5.35
C ILE A 398 -1.51 20.34 4.89
N ARG A 399 -0.38 20.31 5.60
CA ARG A 399 0.83 21.06 5.22
C ARG A 399 1.35 20.57 3.86
N ASN A 400 1.58 19.26 3.75
CA ASN A 400 2.20 18.64 2.58
C ASN A 400 1.28 18.73 1.36
N PHE A 401 -0.02 18.48 1.53
CA PHE A 401 -0.97 18.54 0.41
C PHE A 401 -1.20 19.99 -0.08
N MET A 402 -1.16 21.00 0.80
CA MET A 402 -1.13 22.40 0.33
C MET A 402 0.14 22.71 -0.46
N ALA A 403 1.30 22.19 -0.03
CA ALA A 403 2.55 22.32 -0.77
C ALA A 403 2.47 21.62 -2.14
N MET A 404 1.88 20.43 -2.22
CA MET A 404 1.60 19.74 -3.49
C MET A 404 0.77 20.61 -4.44
N ILE A 405 -0.44 21.01 -4.04
CA ILE A 405 -1.31 21.91 -4.83
C ILE A 405 -0.53 23.15 -5.30
N ALA A 406 0.35 23.68 -4.44
CA ALA A 406 1.17 24.83 -4.80
C ALA A 406 2.12 24.52 -5.97
N VAL A 407 2.79 23.36 -5.99
CA VAL A 407 3.81 22.99 -6.98
C VAL A 407 3.24 22.34 -8.25
N ASP A 408 2.23 21.47 -8.14
CA ASP A 408 1.80 20.57 -9.22
C ASP A 408 0.37 20.81 -9.74
N ASP A 409 -0.40 21.71 -9.12
CA ASP A 409 -1.82 21.93 -9.46
C ASP A 409 -2.69 20.64 -9.40
N CYS A 410 -2.32 19.62 -8.60
CA CYS A 410 -2.97 18.30 -8.54
C CYS A 410 -4.44 18.34 -8.08
N ALA A 411 -4.85 19.41 -7.41
CA ALA A 411 -6.21 19.62 -6.94
C ALA A 411 -6.56 21.11 -6.86
N SER A 412 -7.86 21.41 -6.76
CA SER A 412 -8.35 22.76 -6.60
C SER A 412 -8.06 23.27 -5.20
N GLU A 413 -7.16 24.25 -5.11
CA GLU A 413 -6.85 24.97 -3.86
C GLU A 413 -8.12 25.48 -3.17
N GLY A 414 -9.07 26.05 -3.93
CA GLY A 414 -10.33 26.54 -3.39
C GLY A 414 -11.19 25.44 -2.75
N LEU A 415 -11.32 24.28 -3.40
CA LEU A 415 -12.05 23.14 -2.83
C LEU A 415 -11.32 22.55 -1.63
N PHE A 416 -9.99 22.53 -1.64
CA PHE A 416 -9.18 22.05 -0.53
C PHE A 416 -9.30 22.98 0.70
N ILE A 417 -9.32 24.31 0.50
CA ILE A 417 -9.61 25.28 1.58
C ILE A 417 -11.02 25.07 2.15
N VAL A 418 -12.02 24.79 1.31
CA VAL A 418 -13.37 24.45 1.78
C VAL A 418 -13.34 23.17 2.62
N ARG A 419 -12.54 22.18 2.21
CA ARG A 419 -12.34 20.93 2.97
C ARG A 419 -11.65 21.18 4.30
N ILE A 420 -10.57 21.96 4.36
CA ILE A 420 -9.92 22.40 5.61
C ILE A 420 -10.96 22.97 6.58
N ARG A 421 -11.77 23.93 6.12
CA ARG A 421 -12.83 24.54 6.94
C ARG A 421 -13.86 23.54 7.43
N ARG A 422 -14.22 22.57 6.58
CA ARG A 422 -15.15 21.50 6.94
C ARG A 422 -14.54 20.57 7.99
N SER A 423 -13.27 20.20 7.84
CA SER A 423 -12.54 19.37 8.80
C SER A 423 -12.42 20.06 10.17
N VAL A 424 -12.01 21.33 10.22
CA VAL A 424 -11.98 22.10 11.47
C VAL A 424 -13.34 22.11 12.14
N ARG A 425 -14.43 22.39 11.39
CA ARG A 425 -15.79 22.35 11.95
C ARG A 425 -16.17 20.97 12.45
N GLN A 426 -15.78 19.93 11.72
CA GLN A 426 -16.06 18.55 12.09
C GLN A 426 -15.36 18.19 13.40
N ASP A 427 -14.06 18.46 13.52
CA ASP A 427 -13.28 18.19 14.72
C ASP A 427 -13.80 19.00 15.91
N LEU A 428 -14.19 20.27 15.72
CA LEU A 428 -14.85 21.07 16.76
C LEU A 428 -16.19 20.47 17.22
N ARG A 429 -17.00 19.91 16.31
CA ARG A 429 -18.28 19.26 16.65
C ARG A 429 -18.08 17.94 17.39
N ASP A 430 -17.00 17.23 17.07
CA ASP A 430 -16.59 16.01 17.73
C ASP A 430 -15.80 16.27 19.02
N LEU A 431 -15.63 17.55 19.38
CA LEU A 431 -14.89 18.04 20.55
C LEU A 431 -13.40 17.66 20.53
N ASP A 432 -12.86 17.36 19.35
CA ASP A 432 -11.45 17.08 19.10
C ASP A 432 -10.68 18.38 18.79
N TYR A 433 -10.52 19.21 19.82
CA TYR A 433 -9.83 20.48 19.65
C TYR A 433 -8.36 20.32 19.28
N SER A 434 -7.71 19.25 19.75
CA SER A 434 -6.30 18.99 19.43
C SER A 434 -6.11 18.70 17.95
N ALA A 435 -7.00 17.90 17.33
CA ALA A 435 -6.99 17.71 15.88
C ALA A 435 -7.23 19.02 15.13
N ALA A 436 -8.21 19.83 15.54
CA ALA A 436 -8.49 21.12 14.91
C ALA A 436 -7.30 22.09 15.00
N GLU A 437 -6.58 22.12 16.12
CA GLU A 437 -5.38 22.95 16.29
C GLU A 437 -4.22 22.46 15.42
N LEU A 438 -3.92 21.15 15.44
CA LEU A 438 -2.87 20.55 14.61
C LEU A 438 -3.14 20.74 13.12
N LEU A 439 -4.40 20.72 12.72
CA LEU A 439 -4.83 21.05 11.36
C LEU A 439 -4.43 22.49 10.99
N LEU A 440 -4.76 23.45 11.85
CA LEU A 440 -4.43 24.86 11.63
C LEU A 440 -2.91 25.12 11.71
N ASP A 441 -2.18 24.38 12.54
CA ASP A 441 -0.71 24.43 12.59
C ASP A 441 -0.13 24.01 11.23
N GLY A 442 -0.61 22.91 10.64
CA GLY A 442 -0.15 22.46 9.33
C GLY A 442 -0.43 23.49 8.22
N PHE A 443 -1.62 24.12 8.26
CA PHE A 443 -1.96 25.19 7.32
C PHE A 443 -1.12 26.46 7.51
N GLU A 444 -0.83 26.84 8.76
CA GLU A 444 0.03 27.98 9.08
C GLU A 444 1.48 27.74 8.63
N ASP A 445 2.00 26.53 8.83
CA ASP A 445 3.36 26.17 8.44
C ASP A 445 3.54 26.15 6.92
N TYR A 446 2.52 25.73 6.15
CA TYR A 446 2.50 25.93 4.70
C TYR A 446 2.63 27.43 4.32
N LEU A 447 1.96 28.32 5.05
CA LEU A 447 2.00 29.77 4.82
C LEU A 447 3.34 30.42 5.20
N LYS A 448 4.26 29.70 5.86
CA LYS A 448 5.63 30.15 6.09
C LYS A 448 6.51 30.03 4.82
N GLY A 449 6.11 29.20 3.87
CA GLY A 449 6.83 28.97 2.60
C GLY A 449 7.84 27.81 2.67
N PRO A 450 8.50 27.50 1.54
CA PRO A 450 9.37 26.32 1.40
C PRO A 450 10.59 26.32 2.31
N GLN A 451 11.13 27.49 2.67
CA GLN A 451 12.30 27.62 3.56
C GLN A 451 12.03 27.04 4.96
N PHE A 452 10.75 26.95 5.36
CA PHE A 452 10.37 26.26 6.56
C PHE A 452 10.73 24.77 6.50
N LEU A 453 10.49 24.07 5.38
CA LEU A 453 10.87 22.66 5.24
C LEU A 453 12.38 22.47 5.23
N GLU A 454 13.12 23.36 4.58
CA GLU A 454 14.59 23.26 4.46
C GLU A 454 15.30 23.27 5.83
N SER A 455 14.73 23.98 6.80
CA SER A 455 15.31 24.16 8.14
C SER A 455 14.61 23.33 9.22
N LEU A 456 13.62 22.52 8.84
CA LEU A 456 12.79 21.80 9.79
C LEU A 456 13.49 20.56 10.31
N ASP A 457 13.62 20.45 11.64
CA ASP A 457 13.82 19.15 12.29
C ASP A 457 12.48 18.40 12.32
N GLY A 458 12.28 17.55 11.31
CA GLY A 458 11.05 16.79 11.15
C GLY A 458 10.81 15.78 12.28
N ALA A 459 11.87 15.20 12.83
CA ALA A 459 11.76 14.21 13.91
C ALA A 459 11.33 14.88 15.21
N GLU A 460 11.94 16.01 15.56
CA GLU A 460 11.56 16.79 16.74
C GLU A 460 10.13 17.33 16.62
N LEU A 461 9.78 17.88 15.45
CA LEU A 461 8.41 18.35 15.21
C LEU A 461 7.38 17.22 15.34
N MET A 462 7.66 16.04 14.78
CA MET A 462 6.79 14.87 14.92
C MET A 462 6.63 14.43 16.37
N ARG A 463 7.69 14.49 17.17
CA ARG A 463 7.65 14.19 18.61
C ARG A 463 6.77 15.20 19.36
N GLN A 464 6.95 16.50 19.11
CA GLN A 464 6.18 17.58 19.73
C GLN A 464 4.69 17.50 19.39
N ASN A 465 4.36 17.33 18.10
CA ASN A 465 2.98 17.18 17.66
C ASN A 465 2.38 15.85 18.11
N GLY A 466 3.18 14.78 18.15
CA GLY A 466 2.79 13.47 18.65
C GLY A 466 2.34 13.50 20.12
N ALA A 467 3.01 14.30 20.97
CA ALA A 467 2.63 14.50 22.36
C ALA A 467 1.25 15.18 22.53
N ARG A 468 0.74 15.85 21.49
CA ARG A 468 -0.57 16.51 21.45
C ARG A 468 -1.67 15.61 20.89
N ASN A 469 -1.33 14.43 20.36
CA ASN A 469 -2.32 13.44 19.95
C ASN A 469 -3.18 13.05 21.15
N GLU A 470 -4.47 12.86 20.90
CA GLU A 470 -5.39 12.36 21.90
C GLU A 470 -4.99 10.93 22.31
N ARG A 471 -5.00 10.66 23.62
CA ARG A 471 -4.72 9.32 24.15
C ARG A 471 -6.03 8.56 24.24
N LEU A 472 -6.08 7.43 23.55
CA LEU A 472 -7.20 6.51 23.64
C LEU A 472 -6.92 5.46 24.70
N MET A 473 -7.95 5.12 25.47
CA MET A 473 -7.93 4.02 26.44
C MET A 473 -8.81 2.87 25.95
N PRO A 474 -8.52 1.62 26.37
CA PRO A 474 -9.42 0.50 26.13
C PRO A 474 -10.84 0.83 26.60
N VAL A 475 -11.85 0.48 25.80
CA VAL A 475 -13.25 0.75 26.14
C VAL A 475 -13.67 0.02 27.43
N GLU A 476 -13.07 -1.14 27.70
CA GLU A 476 -13.26 -1.91 28.93
C GLU A 476 -12.82 -1.16 30.20
N ASP A 477 -11.86 -0.24 30.09
CA ASP A 477 -11.37 0.57 31.21
C ASP A 477 -12.21 1.83 31.43
N MET A 478 -13.19 2.11 30.56
CA MET A 478 -14.07 3.26 30.70
C MET A 478 -15.20 2.99 31.70
N ASP A 479 -15.69 4.06 32.33
CA ASP A 479 -16.84 4.00 33.23
C ASP A 479 -18.07 3.38 32.53
N PRO A 480 -18.55 2.20 32.97
CA PRO A 480 -19.70 1.52 32.34
C PRO A 480 -21.00 2.32 32.46
N GLU A 481 -21.17 3.11 33.52
CA GLU A 481 -22.34 3.98 33.69
C GLU A 481 -22.32 5.10 32.65
N LEU A 482 -21.15 5.68 32.39
CA LEU A 482 -20.97 6.69 31.35
C LEU A 482 -21.24 6.13 29.95
N LEU A 483 -20.71 4.95 29.64
CA LEU A 483 -20.95 4.26 28.35
C LEU A 483 -22.45 4.04 28.12
N ARG A 484 -23.15 3.51 29.13
CA ARG A 484 -24.60 3.30 29.08
C ARG A 484 -25.35 4.63 28.96
N ALA A 485 -24.96 5.64 29.74
CA ALA A 485 -25.55 6.96 29.70
C ALA A 485 -25.32 7.67 28.36
N ALA A 486 -24.22 7.38 27.67
CA ALA A 486 -23.92 7.89 26.32
C ALA A 486 -24.71 7.16 25.23
N GLY A 487 -25.20 5.95 25.51
CA GLY A 487 -25.90 5.09 24.56
C GLY A 487 -24.97 4.14 23.80
N VAL A 488 -23.78 3.85 24.35
CA VAL A 488 -22.87 2.82 23.84
C VAL A 488 -23.40 1.46 24.31
N THR A 489 -24.03 0.71 23.41
CA THR A 489 -24.56 -0.63 23.69
C THR A 489 -23.59 -1.72 23.23
N ARG A 490 -23.82 -2.98 23.62
CA ARG A 490 -23.06 -4.12 23.09
C ARG A 490 -23.15 -4.22 21.57
N GLU A 491 -24.30 -3.88 20.99
CA GLU A 491 -24.48 -3.82 19.54
C GLU A 491 -23.59 -2.74 18.92
N VAL A 492 -23.53 -1.55 19.52
CA VAL A 492 -22.61 -0.50 19.05
C VAL A 492 -21.17 -1.03 19.07
N LEU A 493 -20.73 -1.71 20.12
CA LEU A 493 -19.36 -2.23 20.17
C LEU A 493 -19.10 -3.41 19.22
N SER A 494 -20.11 -4.23 18.90
CA SER A 494 -19.94 -5.41 18.05
C SER A 494 -20.02 -5.15 16.54
N HIS A 495 -20.49 -3.97 16.12
CA HIS A 495 -20.76 -3.67 14.71
C HIS A 495 -19.72 -2.73 14.09
N ALA A 496 -18.48 -3.19 13.89
CA ALA A 496 -17.42 -2.40 13.26
C ALA A 496 -17.77 -1.92 11.82
N ASN A 497 -18.56 -2.72 11.07
CA ASN A 497 -18.77 -2.56 9.62
C ASN A 497 -20.10 -1.94 9.17
N VAL A 498 -20.84 -1.23 10.02
CA VAL A 498 -22.07 -0.58 9.55
C VAL A 498 -21.73 0.77 8.93
N GLU A 499 -21.84 0.87 7.60
CA GLU A 499 -22.13 2.14 6.94
C GLU A 499 -23.45 2.69 7.54
N SER A 500 -23.33 3.50 8.60
CA SER A 500 -24.46 4.15 9.23
C SER A 500 -25.17 5.03 8.19
N GLN A 501 -26.21 4.50 7.55
CA GLN A 501 -27.06 5.28 6.67
C GLN A 501 -27.98 6.14 7.53
N ALA A 502 -27.42 7.21 8.12
CA ALA A 502 -28.22 8.27 8.71
C ALA A 502 -29.32 8.68 7.70
N SER A 503 -30.56 8.83 8.18
CA SER A 503 -31.68 9.20 7.32
C SER A 503 -31.36 10.47 6.53
N ARG A 504 -31.93 10.64 5.33
CA ARG A 504 -31.72 11.86 4.51
C ARG A 504 -31.95 13.14 5.33
N PHE A 505 -32.92 13.13 6.24
CA PHE A 505 -33.18 14.22 7.18
C PHE A 505 -32.01 14.45 8.15
N MET A 506 -31.51 13.40 8.80
CA MET A 506 -30.36 13.52 9.73
C MET A 506 -29.09 13.94 9.01
N LYS A 507 -28.88 13.50 7.76
CA LYS A 507 -27.77 13.97 6.91
C LYS A 507 -27.89 15.48 6.66
N VAL A 508 -29.07 15.99 6.36
CA VAL A 508 -29.33 17.43 6.19
C VAL A 508 -29.14 18.18 7.51
N LEU A 509 -29.72 17.70 8.61
CA LEU A 509 -29.60 18.32 9.94
C LEU A 509 -28.14 18.39 10.43
N ARG A 510 -27.35 17.33 10.20
CA ARG A 510 -25.91 17.31 10.50
C ARG A 510 -25.10 18.19 9.54
N SER A 511 -25.58 18.39 8.30
CA SER A 511 -24.96 19.29 7.32
C SER A 511 -25.26 20.76 7.58
N LEU A 512 -26.34 21.09 8.31
CA LEU A 512 -26.62 22.46 8.71
C LEU A 512 -25.43 22.99 9.54
N PRO A 513 -24.88 24.17 9.21
CA PRO A 513 -23.74 24.75 9.89
C PRO A 513 -24.17 25.29 11.26
N TYR A 514 -24.45 24.38 12.19
CA TYR A 514 -24.61 24.72 13.59
C TYR A 514 -23.41 24.15 14.35
N ASP A 515 -22.81 24.96 15.23
CA ASP A 515 -21.83 24.48 16.20
C ASP A 515 -22.49 24.54 17.57
N LYS A 516 -22.49 23.42 18.29
CA LYS A 516 -23.16 23.29 19.59
C LYS A 516 -22.65 24.31 20.62
N HIS A 517 -21.42 24.80 20.45
CA HIS A 517 -20.80 25.82 21.29
C HIS A 517 -21.51 27.17 21.28
N TYR A 518 -22.30 27.48 20.23
CA TYR A 518 -23.11 28.68 20.16
C TYR A 518 -24.45 28.56 20.92
N LEU A 519 -24.86 27.34 21.30
CA LEU A 519 -26.12 27.14 22.02
C LEU A 519 -25.99 27.67 23.46
N PRO A 520 -27.02 28.33 24.02
CA PRO A 520 -27.06 28.63 25.44
C PRO A 520 -27.18 27.33 26.24
N LYS A 521 -26.66 27.32 27.48
CA LYS A 521 -26.64 26.11 28.34
C LYS A 521 -27.97 25.33 28.40
N PRO A 522 -29.15 25.98 28.50
CA PRO A 522 -30.43 25.25 28.56
C PRO A 522 -30.79 24.46 27.29
N MET A 523 -30.16 24.77 26.15
CA MET A 523 -30.36 24.07 24.89
C MET A 523 -29.37 22.91 24.69
N LEU A 524 -28.43 22.72 25.64
CA LEU A 524 -27.50 21.62 25.63
C LEU A 524 -28.05 20.47 26.47
N GLY A 525 -28.02 19.27 25.89
CA GLY A 525 -28.38 18.06 26.59
C GLY A 525 -27.33 17.69 27.63
N THR A 526 -27.76 17.45 28.86
CA THR A 526 -26.90 17.05 29.99
C THR A 526 -26.48 15.58 29.92
N ARG A 527 -27.27 14.74 29.24
CA ARG A 527 -26.89 13.34 28.95
C ARG A 527 -25.70 13.33 27.97
N PRO A 528 -24.63 12.56 28.23
CA PRO A 528 -23.53 12.42 27.28
C PRO A 528 -24.01 11.79 25.97
N GLY A 529 -23.28 12.05 24.89
CA GLY A 529 -23.45 11.35 23.61
C GLY A 529 -22.30 10.40 23.35
N TYR A 530 -22.42 9.57 22.32
CA TYR A 530 -21.26 8.87 21.76
C TYR A 530 -21.03 9.28 20.31
N VAL A 531 -19.80 9.09 19.84
CA VAL A 531 -19.42 9.28 18.45
C VAL A 531 -18.41 8.21 18.03
N VAL A 532 -18.63 7.60 16.87
CA VAL A 532 -17.64 6.80 16.15
C VAL A 532 -17.28 7.55 14.88
N LYS A 533 -15.99 7.75 14.62
CA LYS A 533 -15.51 8.44 13.41
C LYS A 533 -15.04 7.43 12.37
N ASN A 534 -15.92 7.09 11.43
CA ASN A 534 -15.60 6.26 10.27
C ASN A 534 -15.29 7.16 9.07
N GLY A 535 -14.01 7.49 8.86
CA GLY A 535 -13.56 8.30 7.73
C GLY A 535 -14.06 9.77 7.72
N ALA A 536 -13.98 10.41 6.55
CA ALA A 536 -14.02 11.88 6.44
C ALA A 536 -15.40 12.57 6.58
N ALA A 537 -16.50 11.84 6.83
CA ALA A 537 -17.82 12.47 6.89
C ALA A 537 -18.94 11.67 7.58
N MET A 538 -18.70 10.43 8.04
CA MET A 538 -19.73 9.61 8.65
C MET A 538 -19.54 9.58 10.17
N ILE A 539 -20.43 10.30 10.84
CA ILE A 539 -20.54 10.29 12.30
C ILE A 539 -21.61 9.26 12.64
N GLU A 540 -21.22 8.14 13.24
CA GLU A 540 -22.18 7.33 13.97
C GLU A 540 -22.41 7.93 15.35
N GLY A 541 -23.63 7.80 15.88
CA GLY A 541 -23.96 8.20 17.24
C GLY A 541 -24.66 9.55 17.38
N GLU A 542 -24.81 9.97 18.63
CA GLU A 542 -25.63 11.11 19.03
C GLU A 542 -24.75 12.25 19.59
N SER A 543 -24.15 13.03 18.70
CA SER A 543 -23.28 14.14 19.10
C SER A 543 -23.99 15.51 19.15
N LEU A 544 -25.24 15.61 18.69
CA LEU A 544 -25.96 16.89 18.60
C LEU A 544 -26.22 17.49 20.00
N ALA A 545 -25.87 18.77 20.20
CA ALA A 545 -26.13 19.52 21.43
C ALA A 545 -25.63 18.86 22.74
N ARG A 546 -24.62 17.98 22.70
CA ARG A 546 -24.04 17.33 23.88
C ARG A 546 -22.79 18.05 24.40
N GLU A 547 -22.70 18.24 25.71
CA GLU A 547 -21.51 18.82 26.36
C GLU A 547 -20.39 17.80 26.60
N THR A 548 -20.73 16.52 26.69
CA THR A 548 -19.79 15.41 26.87
C THR A 548 -20.02 14.37 25.79
N LEU A 549 -18.93 13.89 25.18
CA LEU A 549 -18.95 12.82 24.18
C LEU A 549 -18.02 11.69 24.60
N VAL A 550 -18.50 10.45 24.48
CA VAL A 550 -17.67 9.25 24.43
C VAL A 550 -17.27 9.04 22.97
N PHE A 551 -16.01 9.28 22.66
CA PHE A 551 -15.44 8.97 21.35
C PHE A 551 -14.95 7.52 21.33
N LEU A 552 -15.26 6.82 20.26
CA LEU A 552 -14.78 5.47 19.96
C LEU A 552 -14.03 5.49 18.63
N ASP A 553 -12.91 4.79 18.58
CA ASP A 553 -12.13 4.60 17.36
C ASP A 553 -12.89 3.71 16.34
N PRO A 554 -12.46 3.62 15.07
CA PRO A 554 -13.12 2.79 14.07
C PRO A 554 -13.26 1.31 14.46
N THR A 555 -12.29 0.77 15.22
CA THR A 555 -12.33 -0.61 15.71
C THR A 555 -13.29 -0.78 16.89
N ARG A 556 -13.70 0.33 17.53
CA ARG A 556 -14.55 0.38 18.73
C ARG A 556 -13.96 -0.33 19.95
N THR A 557 -12.66 -0.61 19.92
CA THR A 557 -11.93 -1.24 21.03
C THR A 557 -11.30 -0.20 21.94
N LYS A 558 -11.07 1.01 21.42
CA LYS A 558 -10.45 2.12 22.15
C LYS A 558 -11.28 3.38 22.00
N GLY A 559 -11.11 4.31 22.93
CA GLY A 559 -11.79 5.58 22.85
C GLY A 559 -11.33 6.58 23.90
N THR A 560 -12.07 7.67 24.05
CA THR A 560 -11.82 8.66 25.10
C THR A 560 -13.06 9.49 25.41
N ILE A 561 -13.00 10.30 26.47
CA ILE A 561 -14.10 11.18 26.88
C ILE A 561 -13.71 12.62 26.54
N ARG A 562 -14.56 13.28 25.74
CA ARG A 562 -14.36 14.65 25.28
C ARG A 562 -15.38 15.57 25.91
N HIS A 563 -14.93 16.75 26.33
CA HIS A 563 -15.76 17.75 26.97
C HIS A 563 -15.79 19.06 26.19
N MET A 564 -16.93 19.73 26.25
CA MET A 564 -17.11 20.99 25.55
C MET A 564 -16.33 22.12 26.24
N ASP A 565 -15.41 22.74 25.50
CA ASP A 565 -14.65 23.92 25.91
C ASP A 565 -14.97 25.08 24.97
N ARG A 566 -15.76 26.04 25.47
CA ARG A 566 -16.16 27.23 24.70
C ARG A 566 -15.02 28.23 24.52
N ALA A 567 -14.05 28.27 25.43
CA ALA A 567 -12.92 29.19 25.32
C ALA A 567 -11.96 28.72 24.23
N ARG A 568 -11.58 27.43 24.26
CA ARG A 568 -10.75 26.79 23.23
C ARG A 568 -11.41 26.83 21.86
N PHE A 569 -12.72 26.55 21.80
CA PHE A 569 -13.51 26.73 20.57
C PHE A 569 -13.39 28.14 19.98
N ARG A 570 -13.61 29.20 20.79
CA ARG A 570 -13.52 30.58 20.31
C ARG A 570 -12.11 30.91 19.81
N ALA A 571 -11.08 30.47 20.53
CA ALA A 571 -9.68 30.66 20.13
C ALA A 571 -9.40 30.03 18.76
N ILE A 572 -9.79 28.77 18.55
CA ILE A 572 -9.63 28.05 17.28
C ILE A 572 -10.39 28.75 16.15
N ARG A 573 -11.64 29.16 16.38
CA ARG A 573 -12.43 29.90 15.37
C ARG A 573 -11.78 31.23 15.01
N MET A 574 -11.23 31.97 15.97
CA MET A 574 -10.52 33.23 15.69
C MET A 574 -9.27 32.98 14.85
N ARG A 575 -8.45 31.99 15.23
CA ARG A 575 -7.25 31.59 14.50
C ARG A 575 -7.53 31.10 13.09
N GLU A 576 -8.57 30.29 12.88
CA GLU A 576 -9.00 29.86 11.54
C GLU A 576 -9.33 31.07 10.65
N HIS A 577 -10.10 32.04 11.17
CA HIS A 577 -10.44 33.24 10.39
C HIS A 577 -9.21 34.09 10.06
N GLU A 578 -8.26 34.21 10.98
CA GLU A 578 -6.99 34.91 10.76
C GLU A 578 -6.15 34.24 9.66
N LEU A 579 -5.93 32.93 9.75
CA LEU A 579 -5.17 32.17 8.76
C LEU A 579 -5.82 32.22 7.38
N LEU A 580 -7.15 32.13 7.30
CA LEU A 580 -7.88 32.29 6.03
C LEU A 580 -7.75 33.71 5.45
N ARG A 581 -7.70 34.75 6.28
CA ARG A 581 -7.44 36.13 5.82
C ARG A 581 -6.00 36.29 5.33
N ARG A 582 -5.04 35.73 6.07
CA ARG A 582 -3.62 35.71 5.68
C ARG A 582 -3.44 34.99 4.34
N HIS A 583 -4.01 33.79 4.19
CA HIS A 583 -4.00 33.03 2.93
C HIS A 583 -4.59 33.82 1.75
N ARG A 584 -5.72 34.52 1.93
CA ARG A 584 -6.26 35.40 0.86
C ARG A 584 -5.33 36.55 0.48
N THR A 585 -4.51 37.01 1.42
CA THR A 585 -3.62 38.16 1.25
C THR A 585 -2.29 37.76 0.62
N ILE A 586 -1.64 36.72 1.15
CA ILE A 586 -0.28 36.30 0.76
C ILE A 586 -0.23 34.96 0.03
N GLY A 587 -1.34 34.23 -0.09
CA GLY A 587 -1.36 32.85 -0.59
C GLY A 587 -0.81 32.69 -2.00
N LYS A 588 -1.06 33.67 -2.89
CA LYS A 588 -0.47 33.68 -4.24
C LYS A 588 1.06 33.81 -4.20
N GLN A 589 1.59 34.64 -3.30
CA GLN A 589 3.03 34.81 -3.12
C GLN A 589 3.67 33.57 -2.51
N VAL A 590 3.04 32.99 -1.47
CA VAL A 590 3.47 31.72 -0.86
C VAL A 590 3.52 30.61 -1.90
N ARG A 591 2.44 30.49 -2.70
CA ARG A 591 2.36 29.51 -3.79
C ARG A 591 3.48 29.68 -4.82
N GLN A 592 3.76 30.91 -5.23
CA GLN A 592 4.87 31.18 -6.15
C GLN A 592 6.21 30.78 -5.52
N ALA A 593 6.44 31.10 -4.24
CA ALA A 593 7.68 30.70 -3.55
C ALA A 593 7.86 29.18 -3.54
N TRP A 594 6.80 28.40 -3.30
CA TRP A 594 6.84 26.93 -3.43
C TRP A 594 7.23 26.48 -4.84
N LYS A 595 6.63 27.05 -5.88
CA LYS A 595 6.97 26.75 -7.28
C LYS A 595 8.44 27.09 -7.61
N ASP A 596 8.92 28.22 -7.13
CA ASP A 596 10.29 28.69 -7.37
C ASP A 596 11.33 27.80 -6.66
N ALA A 597 11.02 27.31 -5.46
CA ALA A 597 11.90 26.42 -4.68
C ALA A 597 11.83 24.96 -5.13
N PHE A 598 10.76 24.55 -5.82
CA PHE A 598 10.50 23.16 -6.15
C PHE A 598 11.67 22.44 -6.86
N PRO A 599 12.32 23.02 -7.91
CA PRO A 599 13.45 22.37 -8.56
C PRO A 599 14.65 22.12 -7.63
N TYR A 600 14.84 22.98 -6.63
CA TYR A 600 15.89 22.79 -5.62
C TYR A 600 15.48 21.72 -4.60
N LEU A 601 14.26 21.77 -4.06
CA LEU A 601 13.79 20.82 -3.05
C LEU A 601 13.77 19.36 -3.51
N THR A 602 13.57 19.11 -4.81
CA THR A 602 13.61 17.77 -5.41
C THR A 602 14.98 17.43 -6.02
N SER A 603 15.97 18.31 -5.88
CA SER A 603 17.31 18.09 -6.44
C SER A 603 18.14 17.14 -5.58
N ARG A 604 19.10 16.48 -6.22
CA ARG A 604 20.18 15.75 -5.53
C ARG A 604 21.02 16.68 -4.64
N GLU A 605 21.20 17.95 -5.03
CA GLU A 605 21.93 18.95 -4.24
C GLU A 605 21.27 19.16 -2.87
N PHE A 606 19.96 19.43 -2.84
CA PHE A 606 19.20 19.59 -1.60
C PHE A 606 19.33 18.36 -0.70
N TRP A 607 19.08 17.17 -1.25
CA TRP A 607 19.09 15.94 -0.46
C TRP A 607 20.48 15.58 0.06
N THR A 608 21.54 15.82 -0.73
CA THR A 608 22.93 15.62 -0.28
C THR A 608 23.23 16.47 0.96
N LYS A 609 22.82 17.74 0.93
CA LYS A 609 22.97 18.67 2.06
C LYS A 609 22.08 18.28 3.24
N TYR A 610 20.80 18.02 2.99
CA TYR A 610 19.81 17.72 4.03
C TYR A 610 20.12 16.42 4.79
N LEU A 611 20.69 15.42 4.10
CA LEU A 611 21.11 14.16 4.70
C LEU A 611 22.52 14.22 5.33
N GLY A 612 23.24 15.34 5.18
CA GLY A 612 24.60 15.50 5.70
C GLY A 612 25.63 14.61 5.00
N LEU A 613 25.50 14.45 3.69
CA LEU A 613 26.36 13.61 2.83
C LEU A 613 27.48 14.42 2.14
N GLU A 614 27.57 15.72 2.41
CA GLU A 614 28.65 16.58 1.93
C GLU A 614 29.99 16.13 2.56
N SER A 615 31.02 16.01 1.72
CA SER A 615 32.35 15.52 2.10
C SER A 615 33.20 16.56 2.84
#